data_AF-A0A257NFL9-F1
#
_entry.id   AF-A0A257NFL9-F1
#
_cell.length_a   1.000
_cell.length_b   1.000
_cell.length_c   1.000
_cell.angle_alpha   90.00
_cell.angle_beta   90.00
_cell.angle_gamma   90.00
#
_symmetry.space_group_name_H-M   'P 1'
#
loop_
_entity.id
_entity.type
_entity.pdbx_description
1 polymer ?
#
loop_
_entity_poly.entity_id
_entity_poly.type
_entity_poly.pdbx_seq_one_letter_code
_entity_poly.pdbx_strand_id
1 'polypeptide(L)'
;FNILKNRELLRLDYGIFILHAILTASFVVVPLLMRDAGLLPALHWKVYLPVFIVSMAAIIPFVILAEKKRKMKPVFIGAIAALVFADLGLMQFHNTLPGIIGFLWLFFTGFNLLEATLPSLISKTAPGDLRGTAMGVYSTCQFLGAGIGGGVGGWCYGEFGATGVFLFCVAAAASWLLISLSMKPPRYWANLLISLESLNENEANKFVAEILKIIGVEEVTLNKDEFVAYLKVDNQQLDRDQLQGVITQYDHQ
;
A
#
# COMPACT_ATOMS: atom_id res chain seq x y z
N PHE A 1 -5.65 -16.11 -14.77
CA PHE A 1 -4.70 -16.71 -13.80
C PHE A 1 -3.29 -16.09 -13.76
N ASN A 2 -2.90 -15.18 -14.66
CA ASN A 2 -1.53 -14.61 -14.68
C ASN A 2 -1.25 -13.62 -13.51
N ILE A 3 -2.29 -13.06 -12.89
CA ILE A 3 -2.20 -12.13 -11.73
C ILE A 3 -1.51 -12.79 -10.54
N LEU A 4 -1.86 -14.06 -10.24
CA LEU A 4 -1.31 -14.81 -9.11
C LEU A 4 0.18 -15.17 -9.27
N LYS A 5 0.79 -14.86 -10.42
CA LYS A 5 2.23 -15.01 -10.65
C LYS A 5 2.98 -13.67 -10.59
N ASN A 6 2.25 -12.55 -10.53
CA ASN A 6 2.88 -11.25 -10.41
C ASN A 6 3.50 -11.09 -9.01
N ARG A 7 4.83 -11.13 -8.96
CA ARG A 7 5.59 -11.07 -7.71
C ARG A 7 5.32 -9.80 -6.89
N GLU A 8 5.05 -8.67 -7.54
CA GLU A 8 4.75 -7.43 -6.81
C GLU A 8 3.36 -7.48 -6.19
N LEU A 9 2.36 -8.01 -6.90
CA LEU A 9 1.02 -8.20 -6.32
C LEU A 9 1.05 -9.19 -5.14
N LEU A 10 1.74 -10.32 -5.30
CA LEU A 10 1.89 -11.30 -4.21
C LEU A 10 2.56 -10.71 -2.96
N ARG A 11 3.50 -9.77 -3.13
CA ARG A 11 4.13 -9.06 -1.98
C ARG A 11 3.14 -8.15 -1.27
N LEU A 12 2.26 -7.48 -2.01
CA LEU A 12 1.21 -6.61 -1.46
C LEU A 12 0.11 -7.44 -0.79
N ASP A 13 -0.27 -8.57 -1.39
CA ASP A 13 -1.22 -9.55 -0.84
C ASP A 13 -0.68 -10.17 0.46
N TYR A 14 0.60 -10.51 0.50
CA TYR A 14 1.27 -10.94 1.73
C TYR A 14 1.30 -9.80 2.77
N GLY A 15 1.53 -8.56 2.33
CA GLY A 15 1.55 -7.41 3.21
C GLY A 15 0.22 -7.17 3.92
N ILE A 16 -0.90 -7.18 3.20
CA ILE A 16 -2.22 -7.01 3.83
C ILE A 16 -2.58 -8.17 4.76
N PHE A 17 -2.20 -9.39 4.38
CA PHE A 17 -2.37 -10.57 5.21
C PHE A 17 -1.65 -10.37 6.55
N ILE A 18 -0.36 -10.00 6.53
CA ILE A 18 0.44 -9.78 7.73
C ILE A 18 -0.10 -8.59 8.54
N LEU A 19 -0.44 -7.49 7.88
CA LEU A 19 -0.96 -6.29 8.54
C LEU A 19 -2.21 -6.60 9.37
N HIS A 20 -3.14 -7.38 8.82
CA HIS A 20 -4.36 -7.78 9.51
C HIS A 20 -4.15 -8.92 10.51
N ALA A 21 -3.20 -9.84 10.25
CA ALA A 21 -2.84 -10.87 11.21
C ALA A 21 -2.24 -10.27 12.48
N ILE A 22 -1.36 -9.28 12.34
CA ILE A 22 -0.78 -8.54 13.47
C ILE A 22 -1.86 -7.74 14.20
N LEU A 23 -2.74 -7.04 13.47
CA LEU A 23 -3.83 -6.28 14.09
C LEU A 23 -4.69 -7.17 14.99
N THR A 24 -5.21 -8.29 14.47
CA THR A 24 -6.09 -9.15 15.25
C THR A 24 -5.36 -9.88 16.35
N ALA A 25 -4.12 -10.33 16.13
CA ALA A 25 -3.30 -10.94 17.18
C ALA A 25 -3.04 -9.96 18.33
N SER A 26 -2.59 -8.74 18.05
CA SER A 26 -2.34 -7.71 19.06
C SER A 26 -3.63 -7.36 19.83
N PHE A 27 -4.78 -7.29 19.15
CA PHE A 27 -6.06 -6.96 19.79
C PHE A 27 -6.68 -8.08 20.64
N VAL A 28 -6.15 -9.31 20.58
CA VAL A 28 -6.45 -10.33 21.61
C VAL A 28 -5.91 -9.90 22.98
N VAL A 29 -4.76 -9.22 23.00
CA VAL A 29 -3.98 -8.99 24.23
C VAL A 29 -4.04 -7.55 24.72
N VAL A 30 -4.02 -6.55 23.84
CA VAL A 30 -3.99 -5.12 24.24
C VAL A 30 -5.09 -4.73 25.25
N PRO A 31 -6.37 -5.15 25.10
CA PRO A 31 -7.38 -4.85 26.11
C PRO A 31 -7.05 -5.43 27.49
N LEU A 32 -6.49 -6.64 27.53
CA LEU A 32 -6.09 -7.31 28.77
C LEU A 32 -4.94 -6.57 29.43
N LEU A 33 -3.96 -6.12 28.64
CA LEU A 33 -2.84 -5.33 29.15
C LEU A 33 -3.28 -3.98 29.74
N MET A 34 -4.21 -3.28 29.08
CA MET A 34 -4.74 -2.03 29.63
C MET A 34 -5.51 -2.25 30.93
N ARG A 35 -6.27 -3.34 31.02
CA ARG A 35 -6.91 -3.76 32.29
C ARG A 35 -5.87 -4.01 33.38
N ASP A 36 -4.83 -4.78 33.07
CA ASP A 36 -3.78 -5.15 34.02
C ASP A 36 -2.93 -3.95 34.44
N ALA A 37 -2.81 -2.93 33.57
CA ALA A 37 -2.23 -1.63 33.86
C ALA A 37 -3.17 -0.66 34.62
N GLY A 38 -4.35 -1.13 35.06
CA GLY A 38 -5.28 -0.39 35.92
C GLY A 38 -6.40 0.37 35.21
N LEU A 39 -6.57 0.23 33.89
CA LEU A 39 -7.64 0.88 33.14
C LEU A 39 -8.84 -0.07 32.94
N LEU A 40 -9.97 0.27 33.57
CA LEU A 40 -11.22 -0.50 33.43
C LEU A 40 -11.65 -0.64 31.95
N PRO A 41 -12.18 -1.81 31.53
CA PRO A 41 -12.65 -2.03 30.15
C PRO A 41 -13.60 -0.95 29.61
N ALA A 42 -14.52 -0.47 30.45
CA ALA A 42 -15.46 0.60 30.08
C ALA A 42 -14.78 1.94 29.73
N LEU A 43 -13.50 2.12 30.10
CA LEU A 43 -12.71 3.31 29.85
C LEU A 43 -11.70 3.13 28.70
N HIS A 44 -11.59 1.93 28.12
CA HIS A 44 -10.62 1.63 27.06
C HIS A 44 -10.78 2.53 25.82
N TRP A 45 -12.02 2.93 25.50
CA TRP A 45 -12.29 3.86 24.39
C TRP A 45 -11.59 5.21 24.58
N LYS A 46 -11.33 5.65 25.83
CA LYS A 46 -10.59 6.89 26.12
C LYS A 46 -9.11 6.80 25.73
N VAL A 47 -8.59 5.59 25.54
CA VAL A 47 -7.26 5.38 24.95
C VAL A 47 -7.39 5.18 23.45
N TYR A 48 -8.23 4.22 23.01
CA TYR A 48 -8.33 3.87 21.60
C TYR A 48 -8.72 5.05 20.69
N LEU A 49 -9.74 5.82 21.07
CA LEU A 49 -10.26 6.89 20.20
C LEU A 49 -9.26 8.04 20.04
N PRO A 50 -8.67 8.63 21.11
CA PRO A 50 -7.65 9.66 20.94
C PRO A 50 -6.41 9.15 20.22
N VAL A 51 -5.92 7.96 20.57
CA VAL A 51 -4.75 7.37 19.90
C VAL A 51 -5.00 7.20 18.41
N PHE A 52 -6.17 6.66 18.04
CA PHE A 52 -6.55 6.48 16.64
C PHE A 52 -6.62 7.82 15.90
N ILE A 53 -7.29 8.84 16.45
CA ILE A 53 -7.40 10.17 15.82
C ILE A 53 -6.03 10.82 15.64
N VAL A 54 -5.19 10.82 16.68
CA VAL A 54 -3.85 11.43 16.61
C VAL A 54 -2.96 10.65 15.63
N SER A 55 -3.10 9.33 15.54
CA SER A 55 -2.39 8.53 14.53
C SER A 55 -2.83 8.88 13.11
N MET A 56 -4.14 9.09 12.85
CA MET A 56 -4.63 9.51 11.54
C MET A 56 -4.10 10.90 11.15
N ALA A 57 -4.00 11.82 12.10
CA ALA A 57 -3.37 13.12 11.83
C ALA A 57 -1.87 12.95 11.51
N ALA A 58 -1.18 12.06 12.23
CA ALA A 58 0.25 11.82 12.05
C ALA A 58 0.60 11.23 10.68
N ILE A 59 -0.28 10.45 10.04
CA ILE A 59 0.01 9.85 8.72
C ILE A 59 -0.06 10.85 7.56
N ILE A 60 -0.76 11.98 7.71
CA ILE A 60 -0.98 12.99 6.64
C ILE A 60 0.34 13.42 5.95
N PRO A 61 1.38 13.89 6.65
CA PRO A 61 2.64 14.27 6.00
C PRO A 61 3.31 13.11 5.25
N PHE A 62 3.17 11.88 5.74
CA PHE A 62 3.73 10.70 5.11
C PHE A 62 2.98 10.31 3.84
N VAL A 63 1.64 10.39 3.84
CA VAL A 63 0.83 10.18 2.63
C VAL A 63 1.19 11.22 1.55
N ILE A 64 1.32 12.49 1.94
CA ILE A 64 1.76 13.56 1.02
C ILE A 64 3.17 13.25 0.48
N LEU A 65 4.09 12.82 1.33
CA LEU A 65 5.45 12.46 0.93
C LEU A 65 5.46 11.27 -0.05
N ALA A 66 4.64 10.27 0.22
CA ALA A 66 4.54 9.05 -0.57
C ALA A 66 3.98 9.33 -1.97
N GLU A 67 2.84 10.04 -2.04
CA GLU A 67 2.15 10.31 -3.30
C GLU A 67 2.78 11.51 -4.04
N LYS A 68 2.86 12.69 -3.43
CA LYS A 68 3.27 13.94 -4.11
C LYS A 68 4.75 13.98 -4.44
N LYS A 69 5.62 13.46 -3.55
CA LYS A 69 7.08 13.43 -3.79
C LYS A 69 7.57 12.10 -4.36
N ARG A 70 6.65 11.22 -4.76
CA ARG A 70 6.95 9.90 -5.34
C ARG A 70 7.85 9.00 -4.47
N LYS A 71 7.79 9.16 -3.14
CA LYS A 71 8.60 8.40 -2.17
C LYS A 71 7.83 7.24 -1.55
N MET A 72 6.98 6.53 -2.31
CA MET A 72 6.15 5.43 -1.79
C MET A 72 6.98 4.33 -1.13
N LYS A 73 8.02 3.82 -1.81
CA LYS A 73 8.84 2.71 -1.28
C LYS A 73 9.45 3.01 0.11
N PRO A 74 10.19 4.12 0.32
CA PRO A 74 10.77 4.40 1.63
C PRO A 74 9.72 4.70 2.70
N VAL A 75 8.59 5.35 2.36
CA VAL A 75 7.49 5.56 3.32
C VAL A 75 6.86 4.23 3.75
N PHE A 76 6.61 3.34 2.79
CA PHE A 76 6.07 2.01 3.03
C PHE A 76 6.98 1.16 3.93
N ILE A 77 8.28 1.07 3.60
CA ILE A 77 9.27 0.35 4.41
C ILE A 77 9.40 0.96 5.82
N GLY A 78 9.40 2.29 5.92
CA GLY A 78 9.42 2.99 7.20
C GLY A 78 8.20 2.69 8.08
N ALA A 79 7.02 2.57 7.48
CA ALA A 79 5.79 2.21 8.19
C ALA A 79 5.81 0.76 8.70
N ILE A 80 6.34 -0.19 7.93
CA ILE A 80 6.52 -1.58 8.40
C ILE A 80 7.55 -1.62 9.54
N ALA A 81 8.66 -0.89 9.43
CA ALA A 81 9.63 -0.78 10.51
C ALA A 81 9.00 -0.18 11.77
N ALA A 82 8.12 0.82 11.63
CA ALA A 82 7.37 1.37 12.76
C ALA A 82 6.49 0.33 13.45
N LEU A 83 5.86 -0.61 12.71
CA LEU A 83 5.14 -1.73 13.31
C LEU A 83 6.07 -2.65 14.11
N VAL A 84 7.24 -3.02 13.56
CA VAL A 84 8.24 -3.82 14.29
C VAL A 84 8.64 -3.14 15.61
N PHE A 85 8.93 -1.84 15.58
CA PHE A 85 9.27 -1.08 16.79
C PHE A 85 8.10 -0.93 17.75
N ALA A 86 6.87 -0.78 17.24
CA ALA A 86 5.68 -0.71 18.06
C ALA A 86 5.45 -2.03 18.82
N ASP A 87 5.53 -3.17 18.14
CA ASP A 87 5.31 -4.48 18.76
C ASP A 87 6.46 -4.84 19.73
N LEU A 88 7.71 -4.52 19.40
CA LEU A 88 8.84 -4.66 20.35
C LEU A 88 8.64 -3.77 21.59
N GLY A 89 8.16 -2.55 21.39
CA GLY A 89 7.88 -1.63 22.48
C GLY A 89 6.72 -2.08 23.35
N LEU A 90 5.64 -2.57 22.74
CA LEU A 90 4.53 -3.19 23.48
C LEU A 90 5.02 -4.42 24.25
N MET A 91 5.85 -5.27 23.65
CA MET A 91 6.46 -6.43 24.32
C MET A 91 7.27 -6.04 25.58
N GLN A 92 7.99 -4.92 25.55
CA GLN A 92 8.85 -4.50 26.66
C GLN A 92 8.12 -3.63 27.70
N PHE A 93 7.18 -2.79 27.27
CA PHE A 93 6.59 -1.72 28.07
C PHE A 93 5.09 -1.91 28.34
N HIS A 94 4.52 -3.09 28.06
CA HIS A 94 3.10 -3.39 28.29
C HIS A 94 2.65 -3.33 29.75
N ASN A 95 3.56 -3.31 30.73
CA ASN A 95 3.19 -3.28 32.15
C ASN A 95 2.75 -1.89 32.64
N THR A 96 2.90 -0.85 31.82
CA THR A 96 2.56 0.53 32.21
C THR A 96 1.59 1.14 31.20
N LEU A 97 0.57 1.84 31.69
CA LEU A 97 -0.43 2.46 30.82
C LEU A 97 0.20 3.49 29.85
N PRO A 98 1.14 4.37 30.24
CA PRO A 98 1.83 5.25 29.30
C PRO A 98 2.63 4.51 28.22
N GLY A 99 3.27 3.39 28.59
CA GLY A 99 3.98 2.53 27.63
C GLY A 99 3.04 1.95 26.59
N ILE A 100 1.90 1.39 27.03
CA ILE A 100 0.87 0.89 26.13
C ILE A 100 0.39 2.01 25.20
N ILE A 101 0.01 3.18 25.75
CA ILE A 101 -0.51 4.30 24.94
C ILE A 101 0.51 4.75 23.88
N GLY A 102 1.78 4.92 24.26
CA GLY A 102 2.83 5.41 23.37
C GLY A 102 3.11 4.45 22.20
N PHE A 103 3.26 3.15 22.50
CA PHE A 103 3.53 2.16 21.44
C PHE A 103 2.27 1.75 20.67
N LEU A 104 1.08 1.81 21.28
CA LEU A 104 -0.18 1.65 20.54
C LEU A 104 -0.42 2.81 19.57
N TRP A 105 0.00 4.03 19.92
CA TRP A 105 0.00 5.15 18.98
C TRP A 105 0.95 4.91 17.81
N LEU A 106 2.19 4.49 18.07
CA LEU A 106 3.14 4.15 17.02
C LEU A 106 2.61 3.02 16.11
N PHE A 107 2.01 2.00 16.72
CA PHE A 107 1.34 0.90 16.03
C PHE A 107 0.28 1.41 15.07
N PHE A 108 -0.68 2.20 15.57
CA PHE A 108 -1.75 2.74 14.73
C PHE A 108 -1.26 3.71 13.66
N THR A 109 -0.19 4.47 13.91
CA THR A 109 0.40 5.34 12.89
C THR A 109 1.00 4.51 11.75
N GLY A 110 1.75 3.45 12.06
CA GLY A 110 2.26 2.52 11.05
C GLY A 110 1.13 1.80 10.32
N PHE A 111 0.17 1.25 11.06
CA PHE A 111 -0.97 0.52 10.54
C PHE A 111 -1.82 1.38 9.61
N ASN A 112 -2.27 2.55 10.05
CA ASN A 112 -3.14 3.42 9.25
C ASN A 112 -2.45 3.92 7.98
N LEU A 113 -1.13 4.16 8.03
CA LEU A 113 -0.35 4.54 6.86
C LEU A 113 -0.26 3.39 5.85
N LEU A 114 -0.03 2.17 6.32
CA LEU A 114 0.01 0.97 5.48
C LEU A 114 -1.36 0.64 4.90
N GLU A 115 -2.41 0.71 5.70
CA GLU A 115 -3.80 0.48 5.28
C GLU A 115 -4.25 1.48 4.22
N ALA A 116 -3.84 2.75 4.33
CA ALA A 116 -4.13 3.75 3.31
C ALA A 116 -3.33 3.55 2.02
N THR A 117 -2.13 2.95 2.09
CA THR A 117 -1.21 2.87 0.93
C THR A 117 -1.30 1.54 0.17
N LEU A 118 -1.62 0.42 0.83
CA LEU A 118 -1.73 -0.90 0.21
C LEU A 118 -2.77 -0.97 -0.93
N PRO A 119 -4.03 -0.52 -0.76
CA PRO A 119 -5.01 -0.51 -1.85
C PRO A 119 -4.56 0.34 -3.04
N SER A 120 -3.94 1.50 -2.77
CA SER A 120 -3.38 2.37 -3.81
C SER A 120 -2.29 1.65 -4.62
N LEU A 121 -1.37 0.94 -3.94
CA LEU A 121 -0.31 0.18 -4.59
C LEU A 121 -0.85 -0.98 -5.43
N ILE A 122 -1.84 -1.72 -4.94
CA ILE A 122 -2.46 -2.82 -5.69
C ILE A 122 -3.16 -2.29 -6.93
N SER A 123 -3.95 -1.23 -6.77
CA SER A 123 -4.65 -0.57 -7.87
C SER A 123 -3.69 -0.05 -8.96
N LYS A 124 -2.51 0.45 -8.58
CA LYS A 124 -1.46 0.92 -9.51
C LYS A 124 -0.62 -0.20 -10.11
N THR A 125 -0.50 -1.35 -9.44
CA THR A 125 0.34 -2.49 -9.88
C THR A 125 -0.45 -3.50 -10.71
N ALA A 126 -1.76 -3.58 -10.51
CA ALA A 126 -2.62 -4.48 -11.26
C ALA A 126 -2.77 -4.03 -12.72
N PRO A 127 -2.78 -4.98 -13.69
CA PRO A 127 -3.20 -4.69 -15.06
C PRO A 127 -4.60 -4.07 -15.09
N GLY A 128 -4.85 -3.13 -16.00
CA GLY A 128 -6.08 -2.34 -16.02
C GLY A 128 -7.36 -3.19 -16.14
N ASP A 129 -7.31 -4.25 -16.95
CA ASP A 129 -8.37 -5.24 -17.18
C ASP A 129 -8.62 -6.18 -15.99
N LEU A 130 -7.67 -6.27 -15.05
CA LEU A 130 -7.68 -7.24 -13.95
C LEU A 130 -7.67 -6.61 -12.56
N ARG A 131 -7.88 -5.29 -12.48
CA ARG A 131 -7.87 -4.54 -11.22
C ARG A 131 -8.91 -5.06 -10.22
N GLY A 132 -10.12 -5.40 -10.67
CA GLY A 132 -11.16 -5.95 -9.81
C GLY A 132 -10.77 -7.30 -9.20
N THR A 133 -10.17 -8.19 -9.98
CA THR A 133 -9.67 -9.48 -9.48
C THR A 133 -8.53 -9.31 -8.48
N ALA A 134 -7.60 -8.39 -8.73
CA ALA A 134 -6.52 -8.09 -7.79
C ALA A 134 -7.06 -7.57 -6.44
N MET A 135 -8.05 -6.67 -6.46
CA MET A 135 -8.73 -6.21 -5.26
C MET A 135 -9.48 -7.34 -4.54
N GLY A 136 -10.07 -8.30 -5.27
CA GLY A 136 -10.71 -9.46 -4.67
C GLY A 136 -9.74 -10.39 -3.95
N VAL A 137 -8.57 -10.66 -4.54
CA VAL A 137 -7.49 -11.44 -3.91
C VAL A 137 -6.98 -10.72 -2.66
N TYR A 138 -6.73 -9.42 -2.76
CA TYR A 138 -6.36 -8.57 -1.63
C TYR A 138 -7.33 -8.71 -0.45
N SER A 139 -8.64 -8.53 -0.69
CA SER A 139 -9.64 -8.65 0.38
C SER A 139 -9.69 -10.06 0.96
N THR A 140 -9.50 -11.09 0.15
CA THR A 140 -9.42 -12.48 0.64
C THR A 140 -8.21 -12.66 1.57
N CYS A 141 -7.03 -12.20 1.16
CA CYS A 141 -5.82 -12.20 1.99
C CYS A 141 -5.99 -11.39 3.28
N GLN A 142 -6.71 -10.27 3.22
CA GLN A 142 -7.04 -9.45 4.38
C GLN A 142 -7.85 -10.22 5.43
N PHE A 143 -8.96 -10.84 5.02
CA PHE A 143 -9.81 -11.63 5.92
C PHE A 143 -9.11 -12.89 6.43
N LEU A 144 -8.33 -13.57 5.57
CA LEU A 144 -7.52 -14.71 6.00
C LEU A 144 -6.47 -14.31 7.04
N GLY A 145 -5.81 -13.16 6.82
CA GLY A 145 -4.87 -12.58 7.78
C GLY A 145 -5.55 -12.32 9.12
N ALA A 146 -6.69 -11.63 9.11
CA ALA A 146 -7.46 -11.36 10.32
C ALA A 146 -7.87 -12.65 11.08
N GLY A 147 -8.37 -13.66 10.37
CA GLY A 147 -8.78 -14.94 10.96
C GLY A 147 -7.61 -15.72 11.55
N ILE A 148 -6.53 -15.88 10.78
CA ILE A 148 -5.33 -16.60 11.24
C ILE A 148 -4.65 -15.84 12.38
N GLY A 149 -4.53 -14.51 12.29
CA GLY A 149 -3.96 -13.69 13.35
C GLY A 149 -4.71 -13.78 14.66
N GLY A 150 -6.05 -13.78 14.63
CA GLY A 150 -6.86 -13.96 15.82
C GLY A 150 -6.68 -15.34 16.45
N GLY A 151 -6.68 -16.40 15.62
CA GLY A 151 -6.47 -17.77 16.09
C GLY A 151 -5.07 -18.02 16.66
N VAL A 152 -4.02 -17.63 15.92
CA VAL A 152 -2.63 -17.77 16.34
C VAL A 152 -2.33 -16.86 17.54
N GLY A 153 -2.84 -15.63 17.55
CA GLY A 153 -2.70 -14.71 18.68
C GLY A 153 -3.35 -15.25 19.96
N GLY A 154 -4.54 -15.84 19.86
CA GLY A 154 -5.19 -16.53 20.98
C GLY A 154 -4.39 -17.72 21.50
N TRP A 155 -3.86 -18.55 20.60
CA TRP A 155 -3.01 -19.69 20.97
C TRP A 155 -1.68 -19.25 21.62
N CYS A 156 -0.98 -18.28 21.01
CA CYS A 156 0.25 -17.71 21.56
C CYS A 156 0.02 -17.09 22.95
N TYR A 157 -1.12 -16.40 23.15
CA TYR A 157 -1.47 -15.86 24.46
C TYR A 157 -1.69 -16.97 25.49
N GLY A 158 -2.35 -18.07 25.12
CA GLY A 158 -2.60 -19.20 26.01
C GLY A 158 -1.31 -19.88 26.50
N GLU A 159 -0.36 -20.13 25.60
CA GLU A 159 0.87 -20.87 25.93
C GLU A 159 1.99 -19.96 26.46
N PHE A 160 2.12 -18.74 25.94
CA PHE A 160 3.29 -17.88 26.13
C PHE A 160 2.94 -16.48 26.64
N GLY A 161 1.66 -16.21 26.93
CA GLY A 161 1.18 -14.90 27.41
C GLY A 161 1.34 -13.77 26.38
N ALA A 162 1.30 -12.54 26.87
CA ALA A 162 1.37 -11.33 26.02
C ALA A 162 2.67 -11.24 25.21
N THR A 163 3.80 -11.63 25.81
CA THR A 163 5.10 -11.62 25.15
C THR A 163 5.14 -12.53 23.93
N GLY A 164 4.55 -13.73 24.01
CA GLY A 164 4.48 -14.64 22.86
C GLY A 164 3.69 -14.08 21.68
N VAL A 165 2.60 -13.37 21.96
CA VAL A 165 1.81 -12.69 20.91
C VAL A 165 2.63 -11.61 20.22
N PHE A 166 3.28 -10.73 20.99
CA PHE A 166 4.10 -9.68 20.37
C PHE A 166 5.32 -10.24 19.66
N LEU A 167 5.92 -11.34 20.14
CA LEU A 167 7.00 -12.00 19.43
C LEU A 167 6.53 -12.54 18.06
N PHE A 168 5.33 -13.12 17.99
CA PHE A 168 4.70 -13.51 16.72
C PHE A 168 4.49 -12.29 15.82
N CYS A 169 3.94 -11.19 16.35
CA CYS A 169 3.73 -9.96 15.59
C CYS A 169 5.04 -9.38 15.04
N VAL A 170 6.09 -9.32 15.87
CA VAL A 170 7.43 -8.87 15.46
C VAL A 170 8.00 -9.76 14.37
N ALA A 171 7.91 -11.09 14.51
CA ALA A 171 8.41 -12.02 13.50
C ALA A 171 7.67 -11.86 12.16
N ALA A 172 6.34 -11.70 12.21
CA ALA A 172 5.50 -11.46 11.05
C ALA A 172 5.80 -10.10 10.38
N ALA A 173 5.95 -9.03 11.16
CA ALA A 173 6.31 -7.71 10.63
C ALA A 173 7.73 -7.70 10.05
N ALA A 174 8.68 -8.39 10.69
CA ALA A 174 10.05 -8.51 10.21
C ALA A 174 10.15 -9.32 8.91
N SER A 175 9.40 -10.42 8.78
CA SER A 175 9.36 -11.18 7.52
C SER A 175 8.78 -10.33 6.38
N TRP A 176 7.72 -9.56 6.66
CA TRP A 176 7.16 -8.62 5.70
C TRP A 176 8.13 -7.48 5.36
N LEU A 177 8.88 -6.96 6.33
CA LEU A 177 9.90 -5.94 6.10
C LEU A 177 10.97 -6.46 5.14
N LEU A 178 11.53 -7.64 5.40
CA LEU A 178 12.55 -8.27 4.56
C LEU A 178 12.08 -8.48 3.12
N ILE A 179 10.85 -8.99 2.94
CA ILE A 179 10.25 -9.16 1.62
C ILE A 179 10.07 -7.81 0.92
N SER A 180 9.62 -6.78 1.65
CA SER A 180 9.36 -5.43 1.12
C SER A 180 10.62 -4.69 0.68
N LEU A 181 11.79 -4.98 1.25
CA LEU A 181 13.06 -4.37 0.82
C LEU A 181 13.34 -4.63 -0.67
N SER A 182 12.94 -5.80 -1.17
CA SER A 182 13.11 -6.22 -2.56
C SER A 182 12.04 -5.69 -3.54
N MET A 183 11.07 -4.90 -3.04
CA MET A 183 10.00 -4.30 -3.83
C MET A 183 10.53 -3.25 -4.82
N LYS A 184 10.00 -3.23 -6.04
CA LYS A 184 10.29 -2.16 -7.00
C LYS A 184 9.40 -0.94 -6.71
N PRO A 185 9.91 0.29 -6.80
CA PRO A 185 9.07 1.47 -6.63
C PRO A 185 7.95 1.48 -7.69
N PRO A 186 6.70 1.84 -7.31
CA PRO A 186 5.59 1.90 -8.24
C PRO A 186 5.86 2.94 -9.33
N ARG A 187 5.42 2.65 -10.56
CA ARG A 187 5.53 3.57 -11.70
C ARG A 187 4.37 4.57 -11.67
N TYR A 188 4.66 5.85 -11.92
CA TYR A 188 3.68 6.95 -11.86
C TYR A 188 3.23 7.35 -13.26
N TRP A 189 2.64 6.39 -13.97
CA TRP A 189 2.14 6.62 -15.31
C TRP A 189 0.71 7.14 -15.29
N ALA A 190 0.44 8.15 -16.09
CA ALA A 190 -0.89 8.60 -16.44
C ALA A 190 -1.27 8.02 -17.81
N ASN A 191 -2.54 7.68 -17.98
CA ASN A 191 -3.07 7.30 -19.29
C ASN A 191 -3.58 8.57 -19.97
N LEU A 192 -3.04 8.91 -21.13
CA LEU A 192 -3.53 9.95 -22.02
C LEU A 192 -4.16 9.28 -23.24
N LEU A 193 -5.30 9.80 -23.67
CA LEU A 193 -6.02 9.36 -24.86
C LEU A 193 -5.86 10.41 -25.95
N ILE A 194 -5.46 9.97 -27.14
CA ILE A 194 -5.35 10.82 -28.32
C ILE A 194 -6.19 10.21 -29.43
N SER A 195 -7.08 11.00 -30.03
CA SER A 195 -7.89 10.59 -31.18
C SER A 195 -7.00 10.44 -32.42
N LEU A 196 -7.30 9.43 -33.23
CA LEU A 196 -6.64 9.10 -34.50
C LEU A 196 -7.64 9.09 -35.66
N GLU A 197 -8.86 9.60 -35.49
CA GLU A 197 -9.93 9.54 -36.50
C GLU A 197 -9.54 10.16 -37.85
N SER A 198 -8.61 11.10 -37.87
CA SER A 198 -8.08 11.76 -39.08
C SER A 198 -6.92 11.01 -39.75
N LEU A 199 -6.34 9.97 -39.12
CA LEU A 199 -5.08 9.38 -39.54
C LEU A 199 -5.24 8.02 -40.24
N ASN A 200 -4.55 7.84 -41.37
CA ASN A 200 -4.46 6.55 -42.04
C ASN A 200 -3.52 5.59 -41.28
N GLU A 201 -3.61 4.27 -41.51
CA GLU A 201 -2.79 3.27 -40.79
C GLU A 201 -1.27 3.54 -40.85
N ASN A 202 -0.76 4.01 -41.99
CA ASN A 202 0.65 4.33 -42.14
C ASN A 202 1.05 5.58 -41.36
N GLU A 203 0.16 6.54 -41.21
CA GLU A 203 0.37 7.78 -40.44
C GLU A 203 0.26 7.49 -38.95
N ALA A 204 -0.68 6.66 -38.52
CA ALA A 204 -0.80 6.20 -37.14
C ALA A 204 0.46 5.47 -36.66
N ASN A 205 1.06 4.61 -37.50
CA ASN A 205 2.32 3.93 -37.15
C ASN A 205 3.51 4.90 -37.02
N LYS A 206 3.59 5.93 -37.88
CA LYS A 206 4.61 6.99 -37.79
C LYS A 206 4.41 7.87 -36.57
N PHE A 207 3.17 8.26 -36.30
CA PHE A 207 2.78 9.01 -35.11
C PHE A 207 3.24 8.29 -33.84
N VAL A 208 2.96 6.98 -33.72
CA VAL A 208 3.44 6.17 -32.58
C VAL A 208 4.96 6.19 -32.47
N ALA A 209 5.69 6.02 -33.57
CA ALA A 209 7.15 6.01 -33.57
C ALA A 209 7.76 7.36 -33.18
N GLU A 210 7.07 8.48 -33.44
CA GLU A 210 7.49 9.82 -33.01
C GLU A 210 7.13 10.10 -31.56
N ILE A 211 5.90 9.77 -31.15
CA ILE A 211 5.41 9.90 -29.77
C ILE A 211 6.28 9.09 -28.79
N LEU A 212 6.69 7.87 -29.16
CA LEU A 212 7.57 7.03 -28.32
C LEU A 212 8.98 7.63 -28.12
N LYS A 213 9.40 8.59 -28.93
CA LYS A 213 10.70 9.29 -28.76
C LYS A 213 10.61 10.44 -27.78
N ILE A 214 9.41 10.87 -27.40
CA ILE A 214 9.19 12.01 -26.52
C ILE A 214 9.55 11.62 -25.09
N ILE A 215 10.32 12.47 -24.42
CA ILE A 215 10.74 12.24 -23.03
C ILE A 215 9.48 12.17 -22.16
N GLY A 216 9.39 11.13 -21.34
CA GLY A 216 8.26 10.88 -20.46
C GLY A 216 7.10 10.12 -21.12
N VAL A 217 7.19 9.72 -22.39
CA VAL A 217 6.29 8.72 -22.98
C VAL A 217 6.93 7.33 -22.83
N GLU A 218 6.21 6.41 -22.20
CA GLU A 218 6.74 5.10 -21.81
C GLU A 218 6.14 3.96 -22.64
N GLU A 219 4.88 4.09 -23.04
CA GLU A 219 4.18 3.09 -23.84
C GLU A 219 3.10 3.78 -24.67
N VAL A 220 2.88 3.28 -25.89
CA VAL A 220 1.78 3.72 -26.75
C VAL A 220 1.09 2.47 -27.28
N THR A 221 -0.20 2.34 -27.04
CA THR A 221 -1.03 1.25 -27.55
C THR A 221 -2.07 1.81 -28.49
N LEU A 222 -2.15 1.28 -29.71
CA LEU A 222 -3.17 1.63 -30.67
C LEU A 222 -4.40 0.75 -30.47
N ASN A 223 -5.57 1.37 -30.33
CA ASN A 223 -6.84 0.67 -30.48
C ASN A 223 -7.46 1.06 -31.82
N LYS A 224 -7.41 0.14 -32.78
CA LYS A 224 -7.88 0.38 -34.15
C LYS A 224 -9.41 0.48 -34.24
N ASP A 225 -10.13 -0.21 -33.36
CA ASP A 225 -11.60 -0.23 -33.40
C ASP A 225 -12.22 1.07 -32.85
N GLU A 226 -11.49 1.75 -31.96
CA GLU A 226 -11.92 3.00 -31.31
C GLU A 226 -11.24 4.25 -31.91
N PHE A 227 -10.39 4.08 -32.94
CA PHE A 227 -9.59 5.17 -33.53
C PHE A 227 -8.85 6.01 -32.49
N VAL A 228 -8.23 5.39 -31.47
CA VAL A 228 -7.51 6.10 -30.41
C VAL A 228 -6.16 5.47 -30.09
N ALA A 229 -5.19 6.33 -29.77
CA ALA A 229 -3.93 5.96 -29.13
C ALA A 229 -4.03 6.15 -27.61
N TYR A 230 -3.74 5.09 -26.88
CA TYR A 230 -3.55 5.10 -25.43
C TYR A 230 -2.06 5.28 -25.13
N LEU A 231 -1.69 6.43 -24.57
CA LEU A 231 -0.34 6.74 -24.16
C LEU A 231 -0.22 6.55 -22.65
N LYS A 232 0.82 5.82 -22.21
CA LYS A 232 1.26 5.84 -20.81
C LYS A 232 2.40 6.81 -20.68
N VAL A 233 2.19 7.88 -19.91
CA VAL A 233 3.15 8.97 -19.75
C VAL A 233 3.53 9.20 -18.30
N ASP A 234 4.80 9.49 -18.04
CA ASP A 234 5.25 10.03 -16.76
C ASP A 234 5.06 11.57 -16.77
N ASN A 235 3.97 12.03 -16.14
CA ASN A 235 3.62 13.45 -16.06
C ASN A 235 4.68 14.39 -15.45
N GLN A 236 5.67 13.89 -14.70
CA GLN A 236 6.75 14.75 -14.17
C GLN A 236 7.91 14.92 -15.15
N GLN A 237 8.11 13.95 -16.05
CA GLN A 237 9.19 13.96 -17.04
C GLN A 237 8.70 14.31 -18.43
N LEU A 238 7.38 14.29 -18.65
CA LEU A 238 6.76 14.51 -19.93
C LEU A 238 7.11 15.89 -20.51
N ASP A 239 7.74 15.89 -21.66
CA ASP A 239 7.88 17.07 -22.50
C ASP A 239 6.53 17.39 -23.16
N ARG A 240 5.76 18.27 -22.51
CA ARG A 240 4.41 18.63 -22.95
C ARG A 240 4.41 19.44 -24.24
N ASP A 241 5.43 20.26 -24.45
CA ASP A 241 5.52 21.12 -25.62
C ASP A 241 5.83 20.29 -26.86
N GLN A 242 6.76 19.33 -26.73
CA GLN A 242 7.05 18.37 -27.80
C GLN A 242 5.84 17.46 -28.08
N LEU A 243 5.15 16.97 -27.04
CA LEU A 243 3.95 16.16 -27.21
C LEU A 243 2.85 16.93 -27.95
N GLN A 244 2.56 18.16 -27.54
CA GLN A 244 1.56 18.98 -28.18
C GLN A 244 1.94 19.31 -29.63
N GLY A 245 3.23 19.58 -29.89
CA GLY A 245 3.73 19.86 -31.23
C GLY A 245 3.51 18.68 -32.19
N VAL A 246 3.80 17.45 -31.75
CA VAL A 246 3.54 16.25 -32.55
C VAL A 246 2.03 16.05 -32.74
N ILE A 247 1.20 16.19 -31.71
CA ILE A 247 -0.27 16.06 -31.86
C ILE A 247 -0.79 17.04 -32.92
N THR A 248 -0.43 18.33 -32.81
CA THR A 248 -0.89 19.36 -33.74
C THR A 248 -0.40 19.16 -35.17
N GLN A 249 0.77 18.54 -35.37
CA GLN A 249 1.27 18.21 -36.72
C GLN A 249 0.38 17.19 -37.44
N TYR A 250 -0.24 16.27 -36.70
CA TYR A 250 -1.07 15.18 -37.25
C TYR A 250 -2.58 15.49 -37.17
N ASP A 251 -3.00 16.51 -36.41
CA ASP A 251 -4.40 16.97 -36.34
C ASP A 251 -4.79 17.92 -37.49
N HIS A 252 -3.79 18.44 -38.22
CA HIS A 252 -3.97 19.41 -39.33
C HIS A 252 -3.71 18.85 -40.73
N GLN A 253 -3.62 17.52 -40.88
CA GLN A 253 -3.60 16.85 -42.18
C GLN A 253 -4.94 16.18 -42.46
#